data_AF-A0A0M2PIQ5-F1
#
_entry.id   AF-A0A0M2PIQ5-F1
#
_cell.length_a   1.000
_cell.length_b   1.000
_cell.length_c   1.000
_cell.angle_alpha   90.00
_cell.angle_beta   90.00
_cell.angle_gamma   90.00
#
_symmetry.space_group_name_H-M   'P 1'
#
loop_
_entity.id
_entity.type
_entity.pdbx_description
1 polymer ?
#
loop_
_entity_poly.entity_id
_entity_poly.type
_entity_poly.pdbx_seq_one_letter_code
_entity_poly.pdbx_strand_id
1 'polypeptide(L)'
;MTISLCIPTIAMGKESVSGLSSTNKSMNMIEQTESIAMTKSINLLGIPTFVTKEQSEALKKDLNVANYKQKDRYVHSAVQFVTTMEAGNYRQAVKFSSHALKKSISEQWLEIYWNTVLQQLQPQFGSFIGIGGAEVIESNKIHTNVDVVLQFERGAYPFTIRLDKSGKVNDFLLNSFFGPSSADPDYSNPDSFTEKDVVIGKGDFALPGKLSIPKGKGPFPVVVLVQGSGASDKDETAYALKPFRDLAHGLASKGIAVLRYNKRTFEHSVKTTADQYHTVDKETTTDALLAARFLEKEKMIDDDQIYILGHSQGGMMVPQMINQDKRQNIAGAIVMGGPARTIQDVILEQFDYLLSIGQLSPQDAGFFKAQFAMLNDPNFSGDNPPAEFQLGQPVYWDSINDIKAAKMAKQQNEPLLIIQGERDYQVLSDKEIPIWKEELSDRDNVEYRLYPKLNHFFTEGVGEMSTPMEYFTPANIPEYVVIDIANWVKSKAN
;
A
#
# COMPACT_ATOMS: atom_id res chain seq x y z
N MET A 1 -15.81 -0.70 -8.20
CA MET A 1 -14.64 -1.48 -8.55
C MET A 1 -13.48 -0.62 -8.12
N THR A 2 -12.91 -0.86 -6.94
CA THR A 2 -11.76 -0.07 -6.50
C THR A 2 -10.58 -0.62 -7.27
N ILE A 3 -10.34 -0.04 -8.45
CA ILE A 3 -9.05 -0.21 -9.11
C ILE A 3 -8.05 0.32 -8.11
N SER A 4 -7.04 -0.49 -7.78
CA SER A 4 -5.86 -0.03 -7.07
C SER A 4 -5.13 0.95 -7.99
N LEU A 5 -5.69 2.15 -8.14
CA LEU A 5 -5.03 3.27 -8.78
C LEU A 5 -3.84 3.60 -7.87
N CYS A 6 -2.70 3.95 -8.45
CA CYS A 6 -1.50 4.45 -7.78
C CYS A 6 -1.72 5.78 -7.05
N ILE A 7 -2.92 6.02 -6.52
CA ILE A 7 -3.25 7.19 -5.73
C ILE A 7 -3.04 6.79 -4.26
N PRO A 8 -2.13 7.44 -3.52
CA PRO A 8 -2.03 7.27 -2.08
C PRO A 8 -3.44 7.40 -1.48
N THR A 9 -3.82 6.43 -0.65
CA THR A 9 -5.14 6.32 -0.01
C THR A 9 -5.37 7.49 0.94
N ILE A 10 -5.67 8.69 0.45
CA ILE A 10 -6.02 9.83 1.29
C ILE A 10 -7.00 10.71 0.52
N ALA A 11 -8.22 10.81 1.03
CA ALA A 11 -9.09 11.96 0.84
C ALA A 11 -9.83 12.19 2.16
N MET A 12 -9.41 13.19 2.93
CA MET A 12 -10.19 13.77 4.00
C MET A 12 -10.08 15.28 3.92
N GLY A 13 -10.92 15.89 3.08
CA GLY A 13 -11.14 17.32 3.05
C GLY A 13 -12.10 17.74 4.18
N LYS A 14 -11.77 18.83 4.87
CA LYS A 14 -12.62 19.51 5.84
C LYS A 14 -13.71 20.31 5.12
N GLU A 15 -14.97 20.17 5.50
CA GLU A 15 -15.79 21.26 6.08
C GLU A 15 -17.22 20.81 6.38
N SER A 16 -17.70 21.25 7.55
CA SER A 16 -19.07 21.16 8.03
C SER A 16 -19.86 22.39 7.56
N VAL A 17 -20.92 22.24 6.78
CA VAL A 17 -21.87 23.33 6.53
C VAL A 17 -23.09 23.14 7.43
N SER A 18 -23.05 23.79 8.59
CA SER A 18 -24.24 24.07 9.39
C SER A 18 -24.84 25.40 8.94
N GLY A 19 -26.09 25.38 8.46
CA GLY A 19 -26.89 26.60 8.33
C GLY A 19 -27.97 26.51 7.27
N LEU A 20 -29.23 26.35 7.70
CA LEU A 20 -30.32 27.28 7.40
C LEU A 20 -31.64 26.78 8.01
N SER A 21 -32.15 27.55 8.96
CA SER A 21 -33.47 27.40 9.56
C SER A 21 -34.55 28.00 8.66
N SER A 22 -35.64 27.24 8.51
CA SER A 22 -37.05 27.65 8.40
C SER A 22 -37.44 28.95 7.67
N THR A 23 -38.32 28.84 6.67
CA THR A 23 -39.71 29.35 6.76
C THR A 23 -40.58 28.83 5.60
N ASN A 24 -41.83 28.51 5.94
CA ASN A 24 -42.91 28.03 5.07
C ASN A 24 -43.45 29.12 4.13
N LYS A 25 -43.83 28.76 2.88
CA LYS A 25 -45.19 28.96 2.33
C LYS A 25 -45.36 28.38 0.90
N SER A 26 -46.10 27.27 0.87
CA SER A 26 -47.20 26.87 -0.06
C SER A 26 -47.29 27.38 -1.51
N MET A 27 -47.37 26.38 -2.41
CA MET A 27 -48.38 26.16 -3.48
C MET A 27 -48.05 26.45 -4.97
N ASN A 28 -47.81 25.32 -5.66
CA ASN A 28 -48.32 24.83 -6.95
C ASN A 28 -47.70 25.22 -8.32
N MET A 29 -46.94 24.23 -8.82
CA MET A 29 -47.07 23.53 -10.12
C MET A 29 -46.69 24.25 -11.43
N ILE A 30 -45.50 23.93 -11.97
CA ILE A 30 -45.24 23.02 -13.12
C ILE A 30 -43.74 23.06 -13.48
N GLU A 31 -43.15 21.86 -13.60
CA GLU A 31 -41.90 21.49 -14.31
C GLU A 31 -40.62 22.34 -14.11
N GLN A 32 -39.79 21.92 -13.16
CA GLN A 32 -38.32 21.93 -13.26
C GLN A 32 -37.75 21.00 -12.18
N THR A 33 -37.44 19.75 -12.54
CA THR A 33 -36.72 18.81 -11.67
C THR A 33 -35.22 19.03 -11.82
N GLU A 34 -34.67 19.98 -11.07
CA GLU A 34 -33.26 20.05 -10.68
C GLU A 34 -33.17 19.87 -9.15
N SER A 35 -33.16 18.62 -8.68
CA SER A 35 -32.70 18.29 -7.32
C SER A 35 -32.53 16.78 -7.14
N ILE A 36 -31.51 16.16 -7.75
CA ILE A 36 -30.96 14.90 -7.24
C ILE A 36 -29.45 14.95 -7.37
N ALA A 37 -28.80 15.25 -6.25
CA ALA A 37 -27.37 15.30 -6.08
C ALA A 37 -26.73 13.91 -6.29
N MET A 38 -25.60 13.94 -6.98
CA MET A 38 -24.53 12.93 -7.09
C MET A 38 -24.65 11.71 -6.17
N THR A 39 -25.19 10.61 -6.71
CA THR A 39 -24.94 9.24 -6.23
C THR A 39 -25.23 8.30 -7.39
N LYS A 40 -24.27 8.13 -8.31
CA LYS A 40 -24.32 7.06 -9.32
C LYS A 40 -23.02 6.94 -10.12
N SER A 41 -22.04 6.30 -9.52
CA SER A 41 -21.00 5.56 -10.25
C SER A 41 -20.27 4.72 -9.22
N ILE A 42 -20.49 3.41 -9.27
CA ILE A 42 -19.66 2.28 -8.81
C ILE A 42 -20.63 1.10 -8.68
N ASN A 43 -20.95 0.46 -9.81
CA ASN A 43 -21.45 -0.90 -9.79
C ASN A 43 -20.23 -1.81 -9.56
N LEU A 44 -20.15 -2.47 -8.39
CA LEU A 44 -19.37 -3.69 -8.22
C LEU A 44 -20.28 -4.88 -8.55
N LEU A 45 -20.01 -5.58 -9.64
CA LEU A 45 -20.53 -6.92 -9.89
C LEU A 45 -19.33 -7.85 -10.07
N GLY A 46 -19.23 -8.86 -9.19
CA GLY A 46 -18.16 -9.87 -9.08
C GLY A 46 -17.07 -9.43 -8.09
N ILE A 47 -16.87 -10.03 -6.92
CA ILE A 47 -16.75 -11.46 -6.54
C ILE A 47 -17.55 -11.71 -5.25
N PRO A 48 -18.12 -12.92 -5.02
CA PRO A 48 -19.10 -13.15 -3.97
C PRO A 48 -18.44 -13.36 -2.60
N THR A 49 -19.00 -12.70 -1.58
CA THR A 49 -19.55 -13.43 -0.44
C THR A 49 -20.97 -12.93 -0.22
N PHE A 50 -21.91 -13.43 -1.03
CA PHE A 50 -23.31 -13.42 -0.63
C PHE A 50 -23.42 -14.38 0.55
N VAL A 51 -23.30 -13.83 1.76
CA VAL A 51 -23.93 -14.44 2.92
C VAL A 51 -25.41 -14.46 2.57
N THR A 52 -26.00 -15.65 2.37
CA THR A 52 -27.44 -15.75 2.05
C THR A 52 -28.24 -15.07 3.15
N LYS A 53 -29.48 -14.61 2.87
CA LYS A 53 -30.35 -14.03 3.90
C LYS A 53 -30.51 -14.97 5.11
N GLU A 54 -30.48 -16.28 4.89
CA GLU A 54 -30.46 -17.32 5.94
C GLU A 54 -29.14 -17.39 6.71
N GLN A 55 -27.98 -17.25 6.05
CA GLN A 55 -26.69 -17.15 6.74
C GLN A 55 -26.55 -15.83 7.51
N SER A 56 -27.13 -14.73 7.02
CA SER A 56 -27.24 -13.45 7.73
C SER A 56 -28.16 -13.58 8.94
N GLU A 57 -29.27 -14.31 8.83
CA GLU A 57 -30.17 -14.62 9.95
C GLU A 57 -29.55 -15.63 10.95
N ALA A 58 -28.66 -16.51 10.51
CA ALA A 58 -27.85 -17.38 11.37
C ALA A 58 -26.75 -16.60 12.10
N LEU A 59 -26.06 -15.67 11.43
CA LEU A 59 -25.13 -14.70 12.04
C LEU A 59 -25.86 -13.74 13.00
N LYS A 60 -27.12 -13.39 12.71
CA LYS A 60 -28.00 -12.68 13.66
C LYS A 60 -28.29 -13.50 14.93
N LYS A 61 -28.18 -14.84 14.90
CA LYS A 61 -28.38 -15.66 16.12
C LYS A 61 -27.13 -15.72 17.00
N ASP A 62 -25.94 -15.43 16.46
CA ASP A 62 -24.69 -15.28 17.22
C ASP A 62 -24.42 -13.82 17.65
N LEU A 63 -25.44 -12.95 17.65
CA LEU A 63 -25.40 -11.53 18.07
C LEU A 63 -25.06 -11.30 19.56
N ASN A 64 -24.72 -12.32 20.33
CA ASN A 64 -24.27 -12.11 21.70
C ASN A 64 -22.80 -11.65 21.69
N VAL A 65 -22.60 -10.34 21.55
CA VAL A 65 -21.39 -9.62 22.02
C VAL A 65 -21.05 -10.05 23.47
N ALA A 66 -22.07 -10.46 24.23
CA ALA A 66 -21.95 -11.05 25.56
C ALA A 66 -21.13 -12.37 25.65
N ASN A 67 -20.91 -13.09 24.54
CA ASN A 67 -20.09 -14.32 24.49
C ASN A 67 -18.61 -14.07 24.17
N TYR A 68 -18.19 -12.86 23.79
CA TYR A 68 -16.75 -12.49 23.69
C TYR A 68 -16.12 -12.25 25.08
N LYS A 69 -16.79 -12.69 26.14
CA LYS A 69 -16.25 -12.67 27.50
C LYS A 69 -15.01 -13.57 27.61
N GLN A 70 -13.86 -12.89 27.68
CA GLN A 70 -12.83 -13.09 28.72
C GLN A 70 -11.71 -14.12 28.54
N LYS A 71 -11.10 -14.30 27.36
CA LYS A 71 -9.74 -14.92 27.34
C LYS A 71 -8.64 -14.06 26.73
N ASP A 72 -8.91 -13.35 25.64
CA ASP A 72 -7.89 -12.50 25.01
C ASP A 72 -8.12 -11.01 25.32
N ARG A 73 -7.14 -10.40 26.00
CA ARG A 73 -7.17 -8.98 26.38
C ARG A 73 -7.18 -8.05 25.16
N TYR A 74 -6.58 -8.46 24.05
CA TYR A 74 -6.49 -7.65 22.84
C TYR A 74 -7.84 -7.61 22.13
N VAL A 75 -8.50 -8.75 22.00
CA VAL A 75 -9.88 -8.83 21.47
C VAL A 75 -10.82 -7.96 22.29
N HIS A 76 -10.72 -8.03 23.62
CA HIS A 76 -11.53 -7.19 24.50
C HIS A 76 -11.33 -5.69 24.24
N SER A 77 -10.07 -5.22 24.20
CA SER A 77 -9.76 -3.81 23.92
C SER A 77 -10.23 -3.36 22.53
N ALA A 78 -10.09 -4.21 21.51
CA ALA A 78 -10.53 -3.92 20.15
C ALA A 78 -12.05 -3.73 20.08
N VAL A 79 -12.81 -4.69 20.62
CA VAL A 79 -14.27 -4.64 20.68
C VAL A 79 -14.74 -3.43 21.48
N GLN A 80 -14.12 -3.12 22.62
CA GLN A 80 -14.44 -1.92 23.39
C GLN A 80 -14.22 -0.64 22.60
N PHE A 81 -13.12 -0.53 21.86
CA PHE A 81 -12.84 0.63 21.03
C PHE A 81 -13.92 0.83 19.95
N VAL A 82 -14.26 -0.22 19.19
CA VAL A 82 -15.25 -0.14 18.11
C VAL A 82 -16.67 0.11 18.64
N THR A 83 -17.12 -0.63 19.66
CA THR A 83 -18.45 -0.40 20.28
C THR A 83 -18.60 0.99 20.87
N THR A 84 -17.50 1.58 21.37
CA THR A 84 -17.50 2.94 21.89
C THR A 84 -17.67 3.98 20.77
N MET A 85 -17.06 3.75 19.60
CA MET A 85 -17.27 4.59 18.41
C MET A 85 -18.69 4.43 17.85
N GLU A 86 -19.19 3.20 17.76
CA GLU A 86 -20.57 2.89 17.36
C GLU A 86 -21.59 3.63 18.24
N ALA A 87 -21.36 3.68 19.55
CA ALA A 87 -22.21 4.41 20.49
C ALA A 87 -22.06 5.95 20.44
N GLY A 88 -21.25 6.48 19.52
CA GLY A 88 -20.98 7.93 19.37
C GLY A 88 -20.13 8.53 20.50
N ASN A 89 -19.49 7.71 21.35
CA ASN A 89 -18.70 8.18 22.49
C ASN A 89 -17.20 8.30 22.15
N TYR A 90 -16.88 9.10 21.14
CA TYR A 90 -15.52 9.20 20.60
C TYR A 90 -14.49 9.66 21.64
N ARG A 91 -14.88 10.51 22.60
CA ARG A 91 -14.02 10.90 23.72
C ARG A 91 -13.54 9.71 24.54
N GLN A 92 -14.42 8.75 24.79
CA GLN A 92 -14.07 7.53 25.50
C GLN A 92 -13.26 6.59 24.59
N ALA A 93 -13.57 6.53 23.28
CA ALA A 93 -12.79 5.76 22.30
C ALA A 93 -11.31 6.18 22.31
N VAL A 94 -11.02 7.49 22.28
CA VAL A 94 -9.66 8.04 22.39
C VAL A 94 -8.93 7.54 23.65
N LYS A 95 -9.62 7.28 24.77
CA LYS A 95 -8.95 6.79 26.00
C LYS A 95 -8.44 5.35 25.87
N PHE A 96 -9.02 4.54 24.99
CA PHE A 96 -8.53 3.20 24.66
C PHE A 96 -7.28 3.21 23.78
N SER A 97 -6.98 4.36 23.16
CA SER A 97 -5.80 4.53 22.31
C SER A 97 -4.50 4.64 23.10
N SER A 98 -3.40 4.20 22.49
CA SER A 98 -2.03 4.32 22.97
C SER A 98 -1.62 5.78 23.05
N HIS A 99 -0.51 6.06 23.73
CA HIS A 99 0.05 7.43 23.76
C HIS A 99 0.47 7.89 22.35
N ALA A 100 1.01 7.01 21.52
CA ALA A 100 1.42 7.32 20.15
C ALA A 100 0.23 7.71 19.28
N LEU A 101 -0.85 6.92 19.28
CA LEU A 101 -2.03 7.18 18.47
C LEU A 101 -2.74 8.48 18.89
N LYS A 102 -2.78 8.79 20.19
CA LYS A 102 -3.36 10.05 20.71
C LYS A 102 -2.68 11.32 20.20
N LYS A 103 -1.48 11.24 19.63
CA LYS A 103 -0.82 12.38 18.97
C LYS A 103 -1.43 12.67 17.59
N SER A 104 -2.05 11.67 16.97
CA SER A 104 -2.55 11.72 15.60
C SER A 104 -4.06 11.87 15.51
N ILE A 105 -4.80 11.49 16.54
CA ILE A 105 -6.28 11.51 16.52
C ILE A 105 -6.87 12.40 17.63
N SER A 106 -8.03 12.98 17.33
CA SER A 106 -8.89 13.67 18.28
C SER A 106 -10.28 13.02 18.32
N GLU A 107 -11.13 13.47 19.25
CA GLU A 107 -12.55 13.08 19.31
C GLU A 107 -13.25 13.35 17.96
N GLN A 108 -13.09 14.55 17.43
CA GLN A 108 -13.65 14.97 16.15
C GLN A 108 -13.06 14.18 14.98
N TRP A 109 -11.75 13.90 15.00
CA TRP A 109 -11.13 13.11 13.94
C TRP A 109 -11.70 11.69 13.87
N LEU A 110 -11.86 11.03 15.03
CA LEU A 110 -12.46 9.69 15.09
C LEU A 110 -13.91 9.69 14.62
N GLU A 111 -14.69 10.71 14.98
CA GLU A 111 -16.06 10.86 14.51
C GLU A 111 -16.14 10.95 12.98
N ILE A 112 -15.34 11.84 12.39
CA ILE A 112 -15.29 12.02 10.94
C ILE A 112 -14.84 10.70 10.28
N TYR A 113 -13.76 10.09 10.77
CA TYR A 113 -13.26 8.82 10.25
C TYR A 113 -14.33 7.72 10.27
N TRP A 114 -14.96 7.50 11.42
CA TRP A 114 -15.97 6.45 11.58
C TRP A 114 -17.16 6.66 10.64
N ASN A 115 -17.68 7.89 10.56
CA ASN A 115 -18.79 8.20 9.68
C ASN A 115 -18.41 8.05 8.19
N THR A 116 -17.21 8.49 7.79
CA THR A 116 -16.71 8.32 6.42
C THR A 116 -16.58 6.84 6.05
N VAL A 117 -16.05 6.02 6.96
CA VAL A 117 -15.94 4.56 6.77
C VAL A 117 -17.31 3.93 6.51
N LEU A 118 -18.31 4.24 7.34
CA LEU A 118 -19.65 3.69 7.17
C LEU A 118 -20.30 4.17 5.87
N GLN A 119 -20.14 5.46 5.54
CA GLN A 119 -20.65 6.04 4.31
C GLN A 119 -20.00 5.41 3.07
N GLN A 120 -18.70 5.12 3.11
CA GLN A 120 -17.97 4.50 2.00
C GLN A 120 -18.45 3.06 1.73
N LEU A 121 -18.78 2.31 2.77
CA LEU A 121 -19.21 0.91 2.67
C LEU A 121 -20.70 0.79 2.33
N GLN A 122 -21.51 1.80 2.68
CA GLN A 122 -22.97 1.76 2.53
C GLN A 122 -23.49 1.47 1.09
N PRO A 123 -22.95 2.06 0.01
CA PRO A 123 -23.42 1.77 -1.35
C PRO A 123 -23.32 0.28 -1.72
N GLN A 124 -22.28 -0.40 -1.23
CA GLN A 124 -22.00 -1.80 -1.54
C GLN A 124 -22.76 -2.74 -0.59
N PHE A 125 -22.71 -2.47 0.70
CA PHE A 125 -23.17 -3.41 1.74
C PHE A 125 -24.53 -3.04 2.36
N GLY A 126 -25.10 -1.89 2.03
CA GLY A 126 -26.33 -1.39 2.65
C GLY A 126 -26.05 -0.67 3.97
N SER A 127 -27.09 -0.39 4.76
CA SER A 127 -26.93 0.33 6.03
C SER A 127 -26.12 -0.49 7.04
N PHE A 128 -25.32 0.18 7.87
CA PHE A 128 -24.63 -0.45 9.00
C PHE A 128 -25.65 -0.90 10.06
N ILE A 129 -25.51 -2.12 10.57
CA ILE A 129 -26.46 -2.74 11.51
C ILE A 129 -25.81 -3.20 12.83
N GLY A 130 -24.50 -3.02 12.98
CA GLY A 130 -23.77 -3.29 14.22
C GLY A 130 -22.46 -4.04 13.99
N ILE A 131 -21.84 -4.50 15.07
CA ILE A 131 -20.63 -5.33 14.99
C ILE A 131 -20.95 -6.83 15.13
N GLY A 132 -20.17 -7.65 14.44
CA GLY A 132 -20.18 -9.10 14.50
C GLY A 132 -19.07 -9.64 15.39
N GLY A 133 -18.44 -10.73 14.94
CA GLY A 133 -17.37 -11.37 15.68
C GLY A 133 -16.04 -10.61 15.67
N ALA A 134 -15.15 -11.03 16.57
CA ALA A 134 -13.79 -10.50 16.62
C ALA A 134 -12.76 -11.59 16.94
N GLU A 135 -11.63 -11.56 16.23
CA GLU A 135 -10.56 -12.54 16.40
C GLU A 135 -9.18 -11.93 16.15
N VAL A 136 -8.15 -12.51 16.78
CA VAL A 136 -6.76 -12.17 16.48
C VAL A 136 -6.39 -12.82 15.15
N ILE A 137 -6.02 -12.01 14.16
CA ILE A 137 -5.65 -12.50 12.82
C ILE A 137 -4.13 -12.66 12.64
N GLU A 138 -3.35 -11.79 13.26
CA GLU A 138 -1.88 -11.80 13.19
C GLU A 138 -1.32 -11.16 14.46
N SER A 139 -0.14 -11.59 14.89
CA SER A 139 0.68 -10.83 15.83
C SER A 139 2.09 -10.72 15.28
N ASN A 140 2.57 -9.49 15.16
CA ASN A 140 3.93 -9.19 14.72
C ASN A 140 4.73 -8.59 15.90
N LYS A 141 5.97 -8.14 15.66
CA LYS A 141 6.83 -7.59 16.73
C LYS A 141 6.37 -6.24 17.29
N ILE A 142 5.47 -5.54 16.60
CA ILE A 142 4.94 -4.21 16.87
C ILE A 142 3.51 -4.27 17.41
N HIS A 143 2.61 -4.96 16.70
CA HIS A 143 1.18 -5.02 17.02
C HIS A 143 0.64 -6.45 17.11
N THR A 144 -0.42 -6.60 17.91
CA THR A 144 -1.40 -7.67 17.76
C THR A 144 -2.58 -7.12 16.96
N ASN A 145 -2.90 -7.75 15.84
CA ASN A 145 -3.98 -7.34 14.93
C ASN A 145 -5.24 -8.15 15.23
N VAL A 146 -6.33 -7.45 15.52
CA VAL A 146 -7.64 -8.03 15.79
C VAL A 146 -8.60 -7.52 14.73
N ASP A 147 -9.23 -8.42 13.99
CA ASP A 147 -10.33 -8.04 13.11
C ASP A 147 -11.62 -7.99 13.93
N VAL A 148 -12.31 -6.85 13.88
CA VAL A 148 -13.67 -6.68 14.37
C VAL A 148 -14.58 -6.59 13.15
N VAL A 149 -15.52 -7.52 13.02
CA VAL A 149 -16.41 -7.58 11.86
C VAL A 149 -17.46 -6.48 11.95
N LEU A 150 -17.53 -5.60 10.95
CA LEU A 150 -18.61 -4.63 10.77
C LEU A 150 -19.73 -5.30 9.96
N GLN A 151 -20.96 -5.28 10.49
CA GLN A 151 -22.13 -5.88 9.85
C GLN A 151 -22.98 -4.83 9.16
N PHE A 152 -23.44 -5.17 7.95
CA PHE A 152 -24.33 -4.36 7.13
C PHE A 152 -25.49 -5.22 6.61
N GLU A 153 -26.52 -4.60 6.05
CA GLU A 153 -27.72 -5.30 5.56
C GLU A 153 -27.45 -6.40 4.52
N ARG A 154 -26.40 -6.25 3.70
CA ARG A 154 -26.09 -7.11 2.55
C ARG A 154 -24.70 -7.75 2.64
N GLY A 155 -24.00 -7.64 3.77
CA GLY A 155 -22.70 -8.27 3.95
C GLY A 155 -21.96 -7.78 5.20
N ALA A 156 -20.69 -8.17 5.30
CA ALA A 156 -19.83 -7.84 6.42
C ALA A 156 -18.45 -7.41 5.93
N TYR A 157 -17.74 -6.61 6.72
CA TYR A 157 -16.43 -6.10 6.37
C TYR A 157 -15.48 -6.14 7.58
N PRO A 158 -14.25 -6.69 7.45
CA PRO A 158 -13.30 -6.72 8.57
C PRO A 158 -12.71 -5.34 8.83
N PHE A 159 -12.76 -4.90 10.09
CA PHE A 159 -12.07 -3.71 10.55
C PHE A 159 -10.93 -4.10 11.49
N THR A 160 -9.70 -3.98 11.01
CA THR A 160 -8.52 -4.41 11.74
C THR A 160 -8.13 -3.34 12.76
N ILE A 161 -8.18 -3.70 14.03
CA ILE A 161 -7.67 -2.91 15.15
C ILE A 161 -6.28 -3.42 15.51
N ARG A 162 -5.30 -2.52 15.58
CA ARG A 162 -3.93 -2.87 15.92
C ARG A 162 -3.58 -2.43 17.32
N LEU A 163 -3.22 -3.39 18.16
CA LEU A 163 -2.96 -3.15 19.57
C LEU A 163 -1.47 -3.24 19.87
N ASP A 164 -0.96 -2.30 20.67
CA ASP A 164 0.40 -2.41 21.19
C ASP A 164 0.50 -3.52 22.26
N LYS A 165 1.73 -3.81 22.72
CA LYS A 165 1.99 -4.84 23.75
C LYS A 165 1.30 -4.59 25.09
N SER A 166 0.80 -3.39 25.36
CA SER A 166 0.01 -3.07 26.55
C SER A 166 -1.48 -3.37 26.39
N GLY A 167 -1.92 -3.68 25.17
CA GLY A 167 -3.33 -3.90 24.82
C GLY A 167 -4.09 -2.61 24.53
N LYS A 168 -3.39 -1.51 24.22
CA LYS A 168 -4.00 -0.24 23.79
C LYS A 168 -4.05 -0.16 22.28
N VAL A 169 -5.11 0.45 21.73
CA VAL A 169 -5.26 0.66 20.29
C VAL A 169 -4.18 1.62 19.81
N ASN A 170 -3.27 1.14 18.97
CA ASN A 170 -2.11 1.88 18.51
C ASN A 170 -2.21 2.30 17.03
N ASP A 171 -3.04 1.60 16.24
CA ASP A 171 -3.45 1.97 14.90
C ASP A 171 -4.70 1.17 14.50
N PHE A 172 -5.27 1.41 13.32
CA PHE A 172 -6.36 0.60 12.74
C PHE A 172 -6.48 0.82 11.24
N LEU A 173 -7.06 -0.15 10.54
CA LEU A 173 -7.17 -0.16 9.08
C LEU A 173 -8.46 -0.86 8.66
N LEU A 174 -9.14 -0.32 7.65
CA LEU A 174 -10.13 -1.07 6.89
C LEU A 174 -9.39 -2.04 5.96
N ASN A 175 -9.38 -3.31 6.32
CA ASN A 175 -8.65 -4.30 5.56
C ASN A 175 -9.49 -4.79 4.39
N SER A 176 -8.91 -4.83 3.20
CA SER A 176 -9.58 -5.39 2.03
C SER A 176 -9.23 -6.87 1.90
N PHE A 177 -10.25 -7.73 1.94
CA PHE A 177 -10.07 -9.17 1.71
C PHE A 177 -10.17 -9.47 0.21
N PHE A 178 -9.12 -10.06 -0.37
CA PHE A 178 -9.05 -10.33 -1.81
C PHE A 178 -9.07 -11.82 -2.18
N GLY A 179 -9.50 -12.69 -1.26
CA GLY A 179 -9.54 -14.14 -1.48
C GLY A 179 -8.18 -14.82 -1.23
N PRO A 180 -8.03 -16.10 -1.64
CA PRO A 180 -6.78 -16.82 -1.44
C PRO A 180 -5.68 -16.26 -2.34
N SER A 181 -4.51 -16.02 -1.75
CA SER A 181 -3.29 -15.68 -2.48
C SER A 181 -2.62 -16.92 -3.08
N SER A 182 -1.68 -16.71 -4.01
CA SER A 182 -0.82 -17.76 -4.54
C SER A 182 -0.09 -18.52 -3.43
N ALA A 183 0.10 -19.82 -3.66
CA ALA A 183 1.00 -20.65 -2.86
C ALA A 183 2.46 -20.20 -3.06
N ASP A 184 3.35 -20.75 -2.24
CA ASP A 184 4.78 -20.54 -2.44
C ASP A 184 5.23 -21.06 -3.82
N PRO A 185 6.15 -20.39 -4.53
CA PRO A 185 6.55 -20.83 -5.86
C PRO A 185 7.35 -22.14 -5.83
N ASP A 186 7.25 -22.94 -6.89
CA ASP A 186 7.89 -24.27 -6.98
C ASP A 186 9.43 -24.24 -6.90
N TYR A 187 10.06 -23.11 -7.23
CA TYR A 187 11.51 -22.92 -7.12
C TYR A 187 11.97 -22.53 -5.70
N SER A 188 11.02 -22.27 -4.79
CA SER A 188 11.32 -22.08 -3.37
C SER A 188 11.80 -23.38 -2.77
N ASN A 189 12.91 -23.33 -2.04
CA ASN A 189 13.41 -24.42 -1.23
C ASN A 189 13.45 -23.99 0.25
N PRO A 190 12.34 -24.10 0.99
CA PRO A 190 12.25 -23.67 2.39
C PRO A 190 13.29 -24.31 3.31
N ASP A 191 13.79 -25.51 2.97
CA ASP A 191 14.84 -26.18 3.74
C ASP A 191 16.22 -25.54 3.58
N SER A 192 16.40 -24.68 2.57
CA SER A 192 17.67 -24.01 2.28
C SER A 192 17.84 -22.64 2.95
N PHE A 193 16.81 -22.11 3.59
CA PHE A 193 16.88 -20.82 4.30
C PHE A 193 16.08 -20.85 5.61
N THR A 194 16.18 -19.78 6.39
CA THR A 194 15.37 -19.55 7.58
C THR A 194 14.79 -18.15 7.53
N GLU A 195 13.61 -17.95 8.10
CA GLU A 195 13.05 -16.61 8.25
C GLU A 195 13.09 -16.16 9.71
N LYS A 196 13.48 -14.90 9.91
CA LYS A 196 13.55 -14.25 11.22
C LYS A 196 12.68 -12.99 11.20
N ASP A 197 11.76 -12.89 12.15
CA ASP A 197 11.03 -11.63 12.36
C ASP A 197 11.98 -10.57 12.93
N VAL A 198 11.94 -9.37 12.35
CA VAL A 198 12.79 -8.23 12.70
C VAL A 198 11.96 -6.97 12.90
N VAL A 199 12.59 -5.92 13.41
CA VAL A 199 11.98 -4.60 13.56
C VAL A 199 12.90 -3.58 12.92
N ILE A 200 12.37 -2.84 11.95
CA ILE A 200 13.05 -1.76 11.26
C ILE A 200 12.70 -0.43 11.95
N GLY A 201 13.71 0.40 12.17
CA GLY A 201 13.54 1.66 12.90
C GLY A 201 13.21 1.48 14.38
N LYS A 202 12.56 2.49 14.97
CA LYS A 202 12.22 2.54 16.40
C LYS A 202 11.07 3.52 16.66
N GLY A 203 10.49 3.45 17.86
CA GLY A 203 9.48 4.41 18.32
C GLY A 203 8.13 4.22 17.64
N ASP A 204 7.39 5.33 17.48
CA ASP A 204 5.97 5.33 17.08
C ASP A 204 5.72 4.79 15.66
N PHE A 205 6.76 4.75 14.82
CA PHE A 205 6.71 4.27 13.42
C PHE A 205 7.68 3.09 13.16
N ALA A 206 8.04 2.32 14.19
CA ALA A 206 8.81 1.09 13.98
C ALA A 206 8.03 0.10 13.10
N LEU A 207 8.71 -0.56 12.15
CA LEU A 207 8.06 -1.43 11.17
C LEU A 207 8.42 -2.89 11.44
N PRO A 208 7.46 -3.82 11.48
CA PRO A 208 7.77 -5.24 11.50
C PRO A 208 8.32 -5.63 10.12
N GLY A 209 9.34 -6.47 10.14
CA GLY A 209 9.87 -7.05 8.92
C GLY A 209 10.24 -8.50 9.11
N LYS A 210 10.71 -9.09 8.02
CA LYS A 210 11.13 -10.46 7.96
C LYS A 210 12.41 -10.56 7.14
N LEU A 211 13.41 -11.21 7.73
CA LEU A 211 14.71 -11.45 7.11
C LEU A 211 14.83 -12.93 6.76
N SER A 212 14.82 -13.25 5.47
CA SER A 212 15.05 -14.59 4.94
C SER A 212 16.56 -14.77 4.74
N ILE A 213 17.17 -15.71 5.47
CA ILE A 213 18.63 -15.93 5.51
C ILE A 213 18.94 -17.33 4.98
N PRO A 214 19.78 -17.46 3.95
CA PRO A 214 20.25 -18.77 3.48
C PRO A 214 20.93 -19.57 4.60
N LYS A 215 20.75 -20.89 4.60
CA LYS A 215 21.53 -21.78 5.46
C LYS A 215 22.88 -22.03 4.83
N GLY A 216 23.93 -22.06 5.66
CA GLY A 216 25.28 -22.35 5.21
C GLY A 216 26.31 -21.40 5.80
N LYS A 217 27.45 -21.28 5.12
CA LYS A 217 28.53 -20.37 5.50
C LYS A 217 28.28 -19.01 4.86
N GLY A 218 27.82 -18.06 5.67
CA GLY A 218 27.82 -16.64 5.31
C GLY A 218 29.20 -15.99 5.52
N PRO A 219 29.27 -14.65 5.56
CA PRO A 219 28.15 -13.73 5.38
C PRO A 219 27.57 -13.78 3.95
N PHE A 220 26.29 -13.41 3.79
CA PHE A 220 25.58 -13.45 2.51
C PHE A 220 25.29 -12.03 2.00
N PRO A 221 25.32 -11.79 0.66
CA PRO A 221 24.72 -10.58 0.09
C PRO A 221 23.23 -10.54 0.44
N VAL A 222 22.69 -9.33 0.51
CA VAL A 222 21.29 -9.10 0.90
C VAL A 222 20.57 -8.14 -0.02
N VAL A 223 19.31 -8.40 -0.32
CA VAL A 223 18.43 -7.47 -1.02
C VAL A 223 17.34 -6.97 -0.07
N VAL A 224 17.23 -5.65 0.09
CA VAL A 224 16.08 -5.01 0.74
C VAL A 224 15.00 -4.75 -0.31
N LEU A 225 13.81 -5.30 -0.11
CA LEU A 225 12.67 -5.08 -1.00
C LEU A 225 11.87 -3.86 -0.55
N VAL A 226 11.62 -2.92 -1.47
CA VAL A 226 10.91 -1.65 -1.22
C VAL A 226 9.71 -1.54 -2.14
N GLN A 227 8.51 -1.49 -1.54
CA GLN A 227 7.24 -1.59 -2.26
C GLN A 227 6.94 -0.38 -3.13
N GLY A 228 5.97 -0.57 -4.03
CA GLY A 228 5.34 0.47 -4.82
C GLY A 228 4.42 1.41 -4.04
N SER A 229 3.56 2.11 -4.78
CA SER A 229 2.63 3.12 -4.25
C SER A 229 1.60 2.53 -3.28
N GLY A 230 1.13 3.35 -2.34
CA GLY A 230 0.04 2.98 -1.44
C GLY A 230 0.48 2.18 -0.21
N ALA A 231 -0.51 1.68 0.54
CA ALA A 231 -0.31 0.85 1.71
C ALA A 231 -0.05 -0.60 1.27
N SER A 232 1.11 -1.13 1.64
CA SER A 232 1.53 -2.48 1.25
C SER A 232 2.20 -3.23 2.39
N ASP A 233 1.86 -4.51 2.55
CA ASP A 233 2.49 -5.39 3.53
C ASP A 233 3.90 -5.82 3.06
N LYS A 234 4.59 -6.58 3.91
CA LYS A 234 5.92 -7.15 3.63
C LYS A 234 5.96 -8.17 2.47
N ASP A 235 4.83 -8.65 1.97
CA ASP A 235 4.75 -9.54 0.81
C ASP A 235 4.45 -8.78 -0.49
N GLU A 236 4.22 -7.46 -0.37
CA GLU A 236 3.62 -6.64 -1.41
C GLU A 236 2.33 -7.27 -1.96
N THR A 237 1.46 -7.71 -1.05
CA THR A 237 0.24 -8.40 -1.41
C THR A 237 -0.64 -7.50 -2.30
N ALA A 238 -0.86 -7.93 -3.54
CA ALA A 238 -1.72 -7.27 -4.51
C ALA A 238 -2.76 -8.28 -5.01
N TYR A 239 -3.96 -8.19 -4.45
CA TYR A 239 -5.02 -9.17 -4.69
C TYR A 239 -4.56 -10.61 -4.39
N ALA A 240 -4.45 -11.47 -5.40
CA ALA A 240 -4.01 -12.85 -5.25
C ALA A 240 -2.48 -13.03 -5.32
N LEU A 241 -1.72 -11.95 -5.55
CA LEU A 241 -0.28 -11.98 -5.79
C LEU A 241 0.51 -11.62 -4.52
N LYS A 242 1.71 -12.20 -4.39
CA LYS A 242 2.67 -11.93 -3.29
C LYS A 242 4.13 -11.83 -3.83
N PRO A 243 4.41 -10.87 -4.73
CA PRO A 243 5.68 -10.80 -5.45
C PRO A 243 6.91 -10.72 -4.53
N PHE A 244 6.84 -9.98 -3.41
CA PHE A 244 8.00 -9.88 -2.51
C PHE A 244 8.24 -11.14 -1.69
N ARG A 245 7.20 -11.94 -1.41
CA ARG A 245 7.39 -13.28 -0.84
C ARG A 245 8.14 -14.18 -1.83
N ASP A 246 7.68 -14.18 -3.07
CA ASP A 246 8.23 -15.02 -4.13
C ASP A 246 9.71 -14.70 -4.40
N LEU A 247 10.06 -13.40 -4.50
CA LEU A 247 11.45 -12.95 -4.57
C LEU A 247 12.25 -13.36 -3.32
N ALA A 248 11.71 -13.14 -2.12
CA ALA A 248 12.41 -13.45 -0.88
C ALA A 248 12.78 -14.93 -0.79
N HIS A 249 11.83 -15.81 -1.07
CA HIS A 249 12.04 -17.25 -0.98
C HIS A 249 12.91 -17.77 -2.12
N GLY A 250 12.71 -17.28 -3.34
CA GLY A 250 13.53 -17.65 -4.49
C GLY A 250 14.99 -17.22 -4.36
N LEU A 251 15.25 -15.98 -3.95
CA LEU A 251 16.60 -15.45 -3.77
C LEU A 251 17.31 -16.09 -2.57
N ALA A 252 16.60 -16.29 -1.45
CA ALA A 252 17.14 -17.01 -0.29
C ALA A 252 17.52 -18.45 -0.64
N SER A 253 16.70 -19.11 -1.46
CA SER A 253 17.01 -20.45 -1.99
C SER A 253 18.22 -20.48 -2.93
N LYS A 254 18.61 -19.32 -3.47
CA LYS A 254 19.80 -19.14 -4.31
C LYS A 254 20.96 -18.50 -3.56
N GLY A 255 20.94 -18.44 -2.22
CA GLY A 255 22.08 -17.99 -1.42
C GLY A 255 22.19 -16.47 -1.25
N ILE A 256 21.09 -15.74 -1.42
CA ILE A 256 21.02 -14.28 -1.23
C ILE A 256 19.99 -14.01 -0.13
N ALA A 257 20.39 -13.33 0.94
CA ALA A 257 19.45 -12.94 1.98
C ALA A 257 18.46 -11.89 1.47
N VAL A 258 17.25 -11.86 2.03
CA VAL A 258 16.24 -10.88 1.64
C VAL A 258 15.56 -10.29 2.86
N LEU A 259 15.53 -8.95 2.92
CA LEU A 259 14.80 -8.20 3.93
C LEU A 259 13.56 -7.58 3.30
N ARG A 260 12.40 -7.90 3.88
CA ARG A 260 11.10 -7.32 3.53
C ARG A 260 10.40 -6.83 4.79
N TYR A 261 9.62 -5.75 4.69
CA TYR A 261 9.01 -5.11 5.87
C TYR A 261 7.65 -4.53 5.53
N ASN A 262 6.75 -4.40 6.51
CA ASN A 262 5.49 -3.72 6.26
C ASN A 262 5.77 -2.24 6.01
N LYS A 263 5.23 -1.67 4.94
CA LYS A 263 5.37 -0.24 4.65
C LYS A 263 4.67 0.58 5.74
N ARG A 264 5.16 1.78 6.05
CA ARG A 264 4.57 2.60 7.13
C ARG A 264 3.10 2.94 6.94
N THR A 265 2.66 3.15 5.70
CA THR A 265 1.26 3.41 5.34
C THR A 265 0.39 2.18 5.57
N PHE A 266 0.98 0.98 5.48
CA PHE A 266 0.32 -0.25 5.86
C PHE A 266 0.33 -0.46 7.36
N GLU A 267 1.47 -0.36 8.05
CA GLU A 267 1.62 -0.70 9.49
C GLU A 267 1.07 0.38 10.44
N HIS A 268 1.12 1.64 10.03
CA HIS A 268 0.72 2.80 10.83
C HIS A 268 -0.25 3.66 10.03
N SER A 269 -1.32 3.05 9.51
CA SER A 269 -2.25 3.66 8.56
C SER A 269 -2.84 4.98 9.07
N VAL A 270 -3.48 4.98 10.24
CA VAL A 270 -4.09 6.18 10.81
C VAL A 270 -3.04 7.22 11.17
N LYS A 271 -1.95 6.81 11.83
CA LYS A 271 -0.90 7.75 12.23
C LYS A 271 -0.23 8.41 11.03
N THR A 272 -0.12 7.69 9.91
CA THR A 272 0.43 8.21 8.65
C THR A 272 -0.58 9.11 7.94
N THR A 273 -1.84 8.70 7.81
CA THR A 273 -2.90 9.52 7.19
C THR A 273 -3.12 10.84 7.93
N ALA A 274 -2.96 10.83 9.26
CA ALA A 274 -3.09 12.02 10.09
C ALA A 274 -1.83 12.91 10.12
N ASP A 275 -0.66 12.43 9.67
CA ASP A 275 0.56 13.24 9.59
C ASP A 275 0.46 14.22 8.41
N GLN A 276 0.20 15.50 8.73
CA GLN A 276 0.10 16.57 7.73
C GLN A 276 1.44 16.84 7.01
N TYR A 277 2.55 16.34 7.56
CA TYR A 277 3.89 16.50 6.99
C TYR A 277 4.38 15.19 6.35
N HIS A 278 3.49 14.27 6.00
CA HIS A 278 3.84 13.01 5.35
C HIS A 278 4.37 13.27 3.93
N THR A 279 5.59 12.83 3.65
CA THR A 279 6.27 12.96 2.34
C THR A 279 6.59 11.60 1.76
N VAL A 280 6.88 11.54 0.46
CA VAL A 280 7.35 10.31 -0.20
C VAL A 280 8.65 9.78 0.43
N ASP A 281 9.53 10.68 0.89
CA ASP A 281 10.77 10.32 1.57
C ASP A 281 10.53 9.70 2.95
N LYS A 282 9.55 10.20 3.72
CA LYS A 282 9.13 9.51 4.94
C LYS A 282 8.60 8.13 4.57
N GLU A 283 7.68 8.08 3.61
CA GLU A 283 6.97 6.87 3.19
C GLU A 283 7.89 5.74 2.72
N THR A 284 8.92 6.07 1.94
CA THR A 284 9.67 5.11 1.14
C THR A 284 11.17 5.18 1.47
N THR A 285 11.80 6.32 1.20
CA THR A 285 13.27 6.48 1.30
C THR A 285 13.82 6.23 2.71
N THR A 286 13.22 6.86 3.71
CA THR A 286 13.69 6.80 5.10
C THR A 286 13.65 5.38 5.64
N ASP A 287 12.57 4.64 5.35
CA ASP A 287 12.40 3.28 5.86
C ASP A 287 13.33 2.29 5.15
N ALA A 288 13.56 2.46 3.84
CA ALA A 288 14.54 1.67 3.10
C ALA A 288 15.96 1.87 3.67
N LEU A 289 16.37 3.09 3.98
CA LEU A 289 17.67 3.38 4.60
C LEU A 289 17.77 2.86 6.04
N LEU A 290 16.68 2.87 6.80
CA LEU A 290 16.63 2.23 8.12
C LEU A 290 16.73 0.71 8.01
N ALA A 291 16.19 0.11 6.96
CA ALA A 291 16.29 -1.32 6.67
C ALA A 291 17.72 -1.72 6.29
N ALA A 292 18.37 -0.96 5.39
CA ALA A 292 19.79 -1.15 5.08
C ALA A 292 20.67 -1.02 6.34
N ARG A 293 20.45 0.01 7.15
CA ARG A 293 21.18 0.22 8.41
C ARG A 293 20.96 -0.89 9.45
N PHE A 294 19.79 -1.52 9.46
CA PHE A 294 19.52 -2.65 10.35
C PHE A 294 20.43 -3.84 10.01
N LEU A 295 20.70 -4.06 8.72
CA LEU A 295 21.45 -5.20 8.20
C LEU A 295 22.95 -5.15 8.54
N GLU A 296 23.54 -3.95 8.70
CA GLU A 296 24.92 -3.75 9.17
C GLU A 296 25.25 -4.48 10.49
N LYS A 297 24.23 -4.85 11.27
CA LYS A 297 24.39 -5.50 12.58
C LYS A 297 24.08 -6.99 12.55
N GLU A 298 23.64 -7.52 11.41
CA GLU A 298 23.24 -8.91 11.27
C GLU A 298 24.45 -9.75 10.82
N LYS A 299 25.00 -10.55 11.73
CA LYS A 299 26.27 -11.29 11.54
C LYS A 299 26.33 -12.22 10.31
N MET A 300 25.18 -12.64 9.80
CA MET A 300 25.09 -13.53 8.63
C MET A 300 24.99 -12.76 7.32
N ILE A 301 24.98 -11.42 7.37
CA ILE A 301 24.86 -10.53 6.23
C ILE A 301 26.22 -9.86 6.01
N ASP A 302 26.57 -9.74 4.74
CA ASP A 302 27.75 -9.00 4.30
C ASP A 302 27.37 -7.53 4.17
N ASP A 303 27.93 -6.68 5.03
CA ASP A 303 27.58 -5.26 5.11
C ASP A 303 28.16 -4.41 3.97
N ASP A 304 29.08 -4.96 3.18
CA ASP A 304 29.56 -4.40 1.92
C ASP A 304 28.68 -4.81 0.72
N GLN A 305 27.67 -5.67 0.94
CA GLN A 305 26.83 -6.24 -0.11
C GLN A 305 25.34 -6.09 0.18
N ILE A 306 24.94 -4.86 0.51
CA ILE A 306 23.53 -4.49 0.71
C ILE A 306 23.00 -3.88 -0.59
N TYR A 307 22.02 -4.55 -1.19
CA TYR A 307 21.34 -4.10 -2.40
C TYR A 307 19.92 -3.64 -2.08
N ILE A 308 19.41 -2.68 -2.84
CA ILE A 308 18.01 -2.25 -2.77
C ILE A 308 17.28 -2.71 -4.03
N LEU A 309 16.13 -3.36 -3.90
CA LEU A 309 15.19 -3.56 -5.00
C LEU A 309 13.94 -2.75 -4.74
N GLY A 310 13.69 -1.75 -5.58
CA GLY A 310 12.48 -0.96 -5.54
C GLY A 310 11.50 -1.41 -6.62
N HIS A 311 10.24 -1.67 -6.24
CA HIS A 311 9.16 -1.95 -7.18
C HIS A 311 8.30 -0.70 -7.43
N SER A 312 7.91 -0.40 -8.68
CA SER A 312 7.01 0.71 -9.01
C SER A 312 7.49 2.05 -8.41
N GLN A 313 6.72 2.74 -7.56
CA GLN A 313 7.20 3.91 -6.81
C GLN A 313 8.49 3.64 -6.02
N GLY A 314 8.66 2.46 -5.42
CA GLY A 314 9.91 2.08 -4.77
C GLY A 314 11.08 2.10 -5.75
N GLY A 315 10.87 1.67 -7.00
CA GLY A 315 11.86 1.70 -8.08
C GLY A 315 12.17 3.13 -8.54
N MET A 316 11.14 3.97 -8.68
CA MET A 316 11.29 5.41 -8.95
C MET A 316 12.13 6.12 -7.88
N MET A 317 12.00 5.68 -6.62
CA MET A 317 12.68 6.29 -5.48
C MET A 317 14.08 5.72 -5.22
N VAL A 318 14.54 4.69 -5.95
CA VAL A 318 15.90 4.12 -5.81
C VAL A 318 17.00 5.19 -5.89
N PRO A 319 16.99 6.12 -6.87
CA PRO A 319 18.00 7.17 -6.93
C PRO A 319 17.94 8.09 -5.72
N GLN A 320 16.75 8.38 -5.19
CA GLN A 320 16.62 9.19 -3.99
C GLN A 320 17.18 8.47 -2.75
N MET A 321 17.00 7.15 -2.64
CA MET A 321 17.60 6.34 -1.57
C MET A 321 19.12 6.38 -1.63
N ILE A 322 19.70 6.18 -2.81
CA ILE A 322 21.15 6.26 -3.01
C ILE A 322 21.67 7.65 -2.65
N ASN A 323 21.03 8.72 -3.12
CA ASN A 323 21.44 10.10 -2.81
C ASN A 323 21.37 10.44 -1.31
N GLN A 324 20.44 9.84 -0.58
CA GLN A 324 20.28 10.05 0.86
C GLN A 324 21.06 9.05 1.72
N ASP A 325 21.72 8.07 1.12
CA ASP A 325 22.57 7.11 1.82
C ASP A 325 23.87 7.77 2.29
N LYS A 326 23.82 8.36 3.48
CA LYS A 326 24.97 9.00 4.13
C LYS A 326 26.10 8.03 4.49
N ARG A 327 25.84 6.72 4.47
CA ARG A 327 26.83 5.69 4.81
C ARG A 327 27.51 5.12 3.59
N GLN A 328 26.93 5.32 2.41
CA GLN A 328 27.45 4.81 1.14
C GLN A 328 27.66 3.30 1.18
N ASN A 329 26.73 2.57 1.81
CA ASN A 329 26.78 1.12 1.96
C ASN A 329 25.75 0.39 1.09
N ILE A 330 25.00 1.11 0.26
CA ILE A 330 24.25 0.49 -0.84
C ILE A 330 25.24 0.08 -1.95
N ALA A 331 25.48 -1.22 -2.07
CA ALA A 331 26.41 -1.81 -3.04
C ALA A 331 25.89 -1.78 -4.50
N GLY A 332 24.59 -1.56 -4.67
CA GLY A 332 23.91 -1.48 -5.95
C GLY A 332 22.40 -1.50 -5.77
N ALA A 333 21.65 -1.24 -6.85
CA ALA A 333 20.20 -1.26 -6.78
C ALA A 333 19.52 -1.86 -8.02
N ILE A 334 18.29 -2.31 -7.82
CA ILE A 334 17.43 -2.91 -8.83
C ILE A 334 16.16 -2.06 -8.93
N VAL A 335 15.87 -1.55 -10.12
CA VAL A 335 14.63 -0.85 -10.46
C VAL A 335 13.71 -1.85 -11.14
N MET A 336 12.66 -2.28 -10.44
CA MET A 336 11.70 -3.28 -10.92
C MET A 336 10.37 -2.62 -11.27
N GLY A 337 10.04 -2.51 -12.56
CA GLY A 337 8.81 -1.83 -12.98
C GLY A 337 8.74 -0.37 -12.50
N GLY A 338 9.89 0.29 -12.33
CA GLY A 338 9.98 1.64 -11.76
C GLY A 338 10.03 2.71 -12.84
N PRO A 339 9.19 3.74 -12.80
CA PRO A 339 9.18 4.79 -13.82
C PRO A 339 10.48 5.62 -13.81
N ALA A 340 10.90 6.01 -15.00
CA ALA A 340 12.02 6.92 -15.25
C ALA A 340 11.63 8.39 -14.98
N ARG A 341 10.36 8.71 -15.24
CA ARG A 341 9.78 10.05 -15.23
C ARG A 341 8.97 10.35 -13.95
N THR A 342 8.27 11.49 -13.99
CA THR A 342 7.36 11.93 -12.93
C THR A 342 6.20 10.95 -12.77
N ILE A 343 5.72 10.78 -11.54
CA ILE A 343 4.62 9.85 -11.26
C ILE A 343 3.29 10.30 -11.92
N GLN A 344 3.13 11.60 -12.15
CA GLN A 344 1.97 12.23 -12.77
C GLN A 344 1.78 11.72 -14.20
N ASP A 345 2.85 11.78 -15.01
CA ASP A 345 2.81 11.32 -16.40
C ASP A 345 2.38 9.85 -16.49
N VAL A 346 2.98 9.03 -15.63
CA VAL A 346 2.75 7.59 -15.55
C VAL A 346 1.31 7.30 -15.13
N ILE A 347 0.79 7.97 -14.10
CA ILE A 347 -0.58 7.77 -13.62
C ILE A 347 -1.61 8.23 -14.66
N LEU A 348 -1.36 9.33 -15.38
CA LEU A 348 -2.26 9.78 -16.44
C LEU A 348 -2.35 8.75 -17.58
N GLU A 349 -1.23 8.13 -17.95
CA GLU A 349 -1.18 7.05 -18.94
C GLU A 349 -1.95 5.81 -18.45
N GLN A 350 -1.86 5.48 -17.16
CA GLN A 350 -2.67 4.42 -16.54
C GLN A 350 -4.17 4.70 -16.70
N PHE A 351 -4.60 5.94 -16.42
CA PHE A 351 -6.00 6.30 -16.54
C PHE A 351 -6.50 6.27 -17.97
N ASP A 352 -5.69 6.71 -18.93
CA ASP A 352 -6.03 6.63 -20.34
C ASP A 352 -6.22 5.17 -20.78
N TYR A 353 -5.32 4.28 -20.35
CA TYR A 353 -5.46 2.85 -20.62
C TYR A 353 -6.73 2.28 -19.97
N LEU A 354 -6.95 2.51 -18.67
CA LEU A 354 -8.12 2.00 -17.95
C LEU A 354 -9.44 2.54 -18.52
N LEU A 355 -9.46 3.79 -18.97
CA LEU A 355 -10.60 4.38 -19.67
C LEU A 355 -10.85 3.66 -21.01
N SER A 356 -9.80 3.37 -21.78
CA SER A 356 -9.90 2.68 -23.07
C SER A 356 -10.49 1.27 -22.98
N ILE A 357 -10.29 0.58 -21.85
CA ILE A 357 -10.82 -0.76 -21.60
C ILE A 357 -12.10 -0.76 -20.73
N GLY A 358 -12.70 0.43 -20.51
CA GLY A 358 -13.95 0.57 -19.75
C GLY A 358 -13.85 0.27 -18.26
N GLN A 359 -12.63 0.28 -17.72
CA GLN A 359 -12.35 0.04 -16.30
C GLN A 359 -12.36 1.35 -15.49
N LEU A 360 -12.11 2.50 -16.12
CA LEU A 360 -12.25 3.83 -15.50
C LEU A 360 -13.38 4.61 -16.18
N SER A 361 -14.20 5.33 -15.40
CA SER A 361 -15.25 6.17 -15.97
C SER A 361 -14.68 7.47 -16.56
N PRO A 362 -15.27 8.05 -17.62
CA PRO A 362 -14.84 9.34 -18.14
C PRO A 362 -14.87 10.47 -17.10
N GLN A 363 -15.82 10.41 -16.16
CA GLN A 363 -15.94 11.37 -15.07
C GLN A 363 -14.75 11.27 -14.11
N ASP A 364 -14.39 10.07 -13.68
CA ASP A 364 -13.27 9.86 -12.77
C ASP A 364 -11.95 10.22 -13.46
N ALA A 365 -11.77 9.81 -14.72
CA ALA A 365 -10.61 10.21 -15.52
C ALA A 365 -10.50 11.73 -15.66
N GLY A 366 -11.61 12.43 -15.91
CA GLY A 366 -11.67 13.88 -15.97
C GLY A 366 -11.34 14.55 -14.65
N PHE A 367 -11.87 14.03 -13.54
CA PHE A 367 -11.52 14.49 -12.19
C PHE A 367 -10.02 14.39 -11.94
N PHE A 368 -9.43 13.20 -12.11
CA PHE A 368 -8.01 13.04 -11.83
C PHE A 368 -7.13 13.89 -12.77
N LYS A 369 -7.46 13.98 -14.05
CA LYS A 369 -6.75 14.87 -14.99
C LYS A 369 -6.74 16.32 -14.51
N ALA A 370 -7.88 16.83 -14.03
CA ALA A 370 -7.97 18.19 -13.48
C ALA A 370 -7.12 18.35 -12.22
N GLN A 371 -7.11 17.35 -11.35
CA GLN A 371 -6.31 17.37 -10.12
C GLN A 371 -4.80 17.31 -10.39
N PHE A 372 -4.36 16.45 -11.30
CA PHE A 372 -2.96 16.34 -11.72
C PHE A 372 -2.47 17.59 -12.47
N ALA A 373 -3.36 18.28 -13.20
CA ALA A 373 -3.01 19.56 -13.80
C ALA A 373 -2.64 20.64 -12.76
N MET A 374 -3.25 20.61 -11.57
CA MET A 374 -2.89 21.53 -10.48
C MET A 374 -1.48 21.29 -9.94
N LEU A 375 -1.00 20.05 -9.96
CA LEU A 375 0.38 19.72 -9.55
C LEU A 375 1.44 20.26 -10.52
N ASN A 376 1.05 20.56 -11.76
CA ASN A 376 1.94 21.14 -12.76
C ASN A 376 2.00 22.67 -12.68
N ASP A 377 1.22 23.32 -11.81
CA ASP A 377 1.35 24.75 -11.55
C ASP A 377 2.68 25.00 -10.83
N PRO A 378 3.58 25.87 -11.34
CA PRO A 378 4.84 26.19 -10.66
C PRO A 378 4.64 26.85 -9.28
N ASN A 379 3.43 27.29 -8.95
CA ASN A 379 3.07 27.84 -7.64
C ASN A 379 2.37 26.81 -6.73
N PHE A 380 2.19 25.57 -7.17
CA PHE A 380 1.70 24.52 -6.28
C PHE A 380 2.65 24.39 -5.07
N SER A 381 2.07 24.27 -3.89
CA SER A 381 2.82 24.06 -2.66
C SER A 381 2.04 23.13 -1.75
N GLY A 382 2.74 22.18 -1.16
CA GLY A 382 2.16 21.29 -0.16
C GLY A 382 1.58 22.02 1.05
N ASP A 383 2.17 23.17 1.42
CA ASP A 383 1.76 23.98 2.56
C ASP A 383 0.53 24.86 2.27
N ASN A 384 0.34 25.24 1.00
CA ASN A 384 -0.76 26.10 0.56
C ASN A 384 -1.29 25.62 -0.80
N PRO A 385 -1.98 24.47 -0.84
CA PRO A 385 -2.54 23.95 -2.07
C PRO A 385 -3.72 24.80 -2.56
N PRO A 386 -4.10 24.68 -3.85
CA PRO A 386 -5.39 25.16 -4.33
C PRO A 386 -6.55 24.58 -3.50
N ALA A 387 -7.60 25.38 -3.26
CA ALA A 387 -8.75 24.96 -2.44
C ALA A 387 -9.49 23.76 -3.05
N GLU A 388 -9.40 23.60 -4.37
CA GLU A 388 -10.03 22.54 -5.14
C GLU A 388 -9.22 21.23 -5.16
N PHE A 389 -8.02 21.22 -4.58
CA PHE A 389 -7.13 20.05 -4.56
C PHE A 389 -7.64 18.97 -3.60
N GLN A 390 -7.77 17.74 -4.11
CA GLN A 390 -8.52 16.65 -3.49
C GLN A 390 -7.82 15.28 -3.63
N LEU A 391 -6.54 15.22 -4.02
CA LEU A 391 -5.78 13.95 -4.08
C LEU A 391 -5.17 13.53 -2.74
N GLY A 392 -5.63 14.10 -1.63
CA GLY A 392 -5.13 13.78 -0.29
C GLY A 392 -4.12 14.79 0.23
N GLN A 393 -3.06 14.31 0.90
CA GLN A 393 -2.07 15.19 1.52
C GLN A 393 -1.28 15.94 0.46
N PRO A 394 -1.41 17.27 0.34
CA PRO A 394 -0.72 18.04 -0.69
C PRO A 394 0.81 18.01 -0.53
N VAL A 395 1.31 18.00 0.71
CA VAL A 395 2.75 17.85 1.04
C VAL A 395 3.35 16.57 0.46
N TYR A 396 2.58 15.48 0.41
CA TYR A 396 3.02 14.25 -0.22
C TYR A 396 3.24 14.44 -1.73
N TRP A 397 2.25 15.01 -2.40
CA TRP A 397 2.30 15.25 -3.85
C TRP A 397 3.39 16.24 -4.23
N ASP A 398 3.54 17.32 -3.48
CA ASP A 398 4.63 18.28 -3.64
C ASP A 398 6.00 17.57 -3.55
N SER A 399 6.17 16.69 -2.56
CA SER A 399 7.43 15.97 -2.35
C SER A 399 7.80 14.96 -3.43
N ILE A 400 6.83 14.42 -4.19
CA ILE A 400 7.07 13.42 -5.24
C ILE A 400 7.05 14.03 -6.65
N ASN A 401 6.48 15.22 -6.83
CA ASN A 401 6.29 15.87 -8.14
C ASN A 401 7.59 16.10 -8.91
N ASP A 402 8.67 16.42 -8.19
CA ASP A 402 9.96 16.72 -8.80
C ASP A 402 10.88 15.50 -8.98
N ILE A 403 10.44 14.32 -8.55
CA ILE A 403 11.25 13.10 -8.68
C ILE A 403 11.25 12.66 -10.14
N LYS A 404 12.44 12.74 -10.76
CA LYS A 404 12.74 12.28 -12.13
C LYS A 404 13.84 11.25 -12.05
N ALA A 405 13.46 10.00 -11.79
CA ALA A 405 14.35 8.92 -11.37
C ALA A 405 15.56 8.76 -12.32
N ALA A 406 15.34 8.68 -13.62
CA ALA A 406 16.42 8.49 -14.60
C ALA A 406 17.42 9.65 -14.61
N LYS A 407 16.91 10.88 -14.56
CA LYS A 407 17.74 12.09 -14.48
C LYS A 407 18.55 12.15 -13.18
N MET A 408 17.94 11.76 -12.05
CA MET A 408 18.62 11.72 -10.75
C MET A 408 19.73 10.66 -10.72
N ALA A 409 19.49 9.51 -11.35
CA ALA A 409 20.46 8.41 -11.41
C ALA A 409 21.66 8.70 -12.31
N LYS A 410 21.62 9.72 -13.17
CA LYS A 410 22.71 10.04 -14.11
C LYS A 410 24.06 10.26 -13.44
N GLN A 411 24.07 10.85 -12.24
CA GLN A 411 25.29 11.21 -11.50
C GLN A 411 25.71 10.17 -10.45
N GLN A 412 24.98 9.06 -10.35
CA GLN A 412 25.24 8.01 -9.37
C GLN A 412 26.27 7.00 -9.90
N ASN A 413 26.96 6.32 -8.99
CA ASN A 413 28.04 5.39 -9.32
C ASN A 413 27.71 3.94 -8.96
N GLU A 414 26.63 3.72 -8.21
CA GLU A 414 26.16 2.44 -7.73
C GLU A 414 25.61 1.62 -8.92
N PRO A 415 26.06 0.37 -9.14
CA PRO A 415 25.55 -0.46 -10.22
C PRO A 415 24.02 -0.57 -10.21
N LEU A 416 23.40 -0.48 -11.39
CA LEU A 416 21.95 -0.59 -11.54
C LEU A 416 21.56 -1.80 -12.40
N LEU A 417 20.53 -2.51 -11.98
CA LEU A 417 19.76 -3.42 -12.82
C LEU A 417 18.35 -2.85 -13.00
N ILE A 418 17.97 -2.56 -14.24
CA ILE A 418 16.64 -2.07 -14.58
C ILE A 418 15.88 -3.20 -15.25
N ILE A 419 14.82 -3.68 -14.59
CA ILE A 419 13.98 -4.77 -15.07
C ILE A 419 12.55 -4.31 -15.31
N GLN A 420 11.93 -4.79 -16.38
CA GLN A 420 10.59 -4.36 -16.78
C GLN A 420 9.81 -5.50 -17.47
N GLY A 421 8.55 -5.69 -17.07
CA GLY A 421 7.60 -6.49 -17.82
C GLY A 421 7.04 -5.71 -19.01
N GLU A 422 7.04 -6.29 -20.21
CA GLU A 422 6.60 -5.56 -21.42
C GLU A 422 5.07 -5.48 -21.56
N ARG A 423 4.31 -6.28 -20.77
CA ARG A 423 2.85 -6.18 -20.70
C ARG A 423 2.38 -5.26 -19.58
N ASP A 424 3.28 -4.53 -18.94
CA ASP A 424 2.96 -3.65 -17.82
C ASP A 424 2.21 -2.40 -18.30
N TYR A 425 0.91 -2.32 -17.99
CA TYR A 425 0.09 -1.15 -18.30
C TYR A 425 0.30 0.01 -17.31
N GLN A 426 0.90 -0.27 -16.16
CA GLN A 426 1.13 0.71 -15.10
C GLN A 426 2.39 1.52 -15.35
N VAL A 427 3.43 0.87 -15.89
CA VAL A 427 4.71 1.50 -16.24
C VAL A 427 5.10 0.98 -17.63
N LEU A 428 4.81 1.78 -18.64
CA LEU A 428 4.92 1.37 -20.04
C LEU A 428 6.38 1.18 -20.47
N SER A 429 6.76 -0.05 -20.81
CA SER A 429 8.15 -0.38 -21.17
C SER A 429 8.65 0.34 -22.42
N ASP A 430 7.77 0.59 -23.39
CA ASP A 430 8.08 1.26 -24.65
C ASP A 430 8.35 2.77 -24.48
N LYS A 431 7.98 3.35 -23.33
CA LYS A 431 8.28 4.74 -22.97
C LYS A 431 9.39 4.85 -21.94
N GLU A 432 9.30 4.10 -20.85
CA GLU A 432 10.16 4.29 -19.69
C GLU A 432 11.58 3.76 -19.93
N ILE A 433 11.73 2.63 -20.63
CA ILE A 433 13.04 2.02 -20.88
C ILE A 433 13.91 2.85 -21.83
N PRO A 434 13.39 3.41 -22.95
CA PRO A 434 14.16 4.35 -23.76
C PRO A 434 14.70 5.55 -22.96
N ILE A 435 13.91 6.11 -22.04
CA ILE A 435 14.31 7.25 -21.22
C ILE A 435 15.43 6.86 -20.24
N TRP A 436 15.28 5.72 -19.56
CA TRP A 436 16.36 5.18 -18.73
C TRP A 436 17.67 5.02 -19.53
N LYS A 437 17.59 4.45 -20.74
CA LYS A 437 18.76 4.26 -21.61
C LYS A 437 19.38 5.58 -22.08
N GLU A 438 18.57 6.57 -22.40
CA GLU A 438 19.03 7.88 -22.84
C GLU A 438 19.75 8.62 -21.71
N GLU A 439 19.10 8.76 -20.55
CA GLU A 439 19.64 9.50 -19.41
C GLU A 439 20.88 8.84 -18.81
N LEU A 440 20.95 7.50 -18.84
CA LEU A 440 22.07 6.72 -18.30
C LEU A 440 23.08 6.26 -19.37
N SER A 441 23.04 6.83 -20.57
CA SER A 441 23.92 6.45 -21.69
C SER A 441 25.42 6.63 -21.40
N ASP A 442 25.76 7.53 -20.48
CA ASP A 442 27.13 7.81 -20.03
C ASP A 442 27.63 6.81 -18.96
N ARG A 443 26.78 5.89 -18.50
CA ARG A 443 27.10 4.91 -17.45
C ARG A 443 27.33 3.51 -18.04
N ASP A 444 28.45 2.89 -17.69
CA ASP A 444 28.84 1.54 -18.12
C ASP A 444 28.43 0.43 -17.13
N ASN A 445 27.85 0.81 -15.98
CA ASN A 445 27.48 -0.08 -14.89
C ASN A 445 25.96 -0.27 -14.74
N VAL A 446 25.21 -0.14 -15.84
CA VAL A 446 23.75 -0.28 -15.89
C VAL A 446 23.36 -1.44 -16.80
N GLU A 447 22.60 -2.39 -16.27
CA GLU A 447 22.08 -3.53 -17.02
C GLU A 447 20.56 -3.44 -17.17
N TYR A 448 20.05 -3.88 -18.32
CA TYR A 448 18.62 -3.89 -18.63
C TYR A 448 18.15 -5.32 -18.89
N ARG A 449 16.98 -5.68 -18.37
CA ARG A 449 16.28 -6.94 -18.69
C ARG A 449 14.79 -6.66 -18.94
N LEU A 450 14.29 -7.09 -20.09
CA LEU A 450 12.89 -6.95 -20.47
C LEU A 450 12.26 -8.34 -20.54
N TYR A 451 11.04 -8.45 -20.01
CA TYR A 451 10.33 -9.71 -19.92
C TYR A 451 9.01 -9.65 -20.72
N PRO A 452 8.95 -10.23 -21.93
CA PRO A 452 7.83 -10.04 -22.86
C PRO A 452 6.45 -10.48 -22.35
N LYS A 453 6.41 -11.43 -21.40
CA LYS A 453 5.17 -12.02 -20.90
C LYS A 453 4.69 -11.42 -19.59
N LEU A 454 5.48 -10.53 -18.97
CA LEU A 454 5.26 -10.12 -17.59
C LEU A 454 4.45 -8.84 -17.51
N ASN A 455 3.51 -8.83 -16.56
CA ASN A 455 2.75 -7.65 -16.15
C ASN A 455 3.50 -6.84 -15.08
N HIS A 456 2.84 -5.82 -14.51
CA HIS A 456 3.41 -4.95 -13.48
C HIS A 456 3.99 -5.70 -12.27
N PHE A 457 3.32 -6.75 -11.79
CA PHE A 457 3.77 -7.56 -10.64
C PHE A 457 4.64 -8.76 -11.06
N PHE A 458 5.15 -8.74 -12.29
CA PHE A 458 6.07 -9.73 -12.84
C PHE A 458 5.51 -11.16 -12.87
N THR A 459 4.19 -11.31 -13.06
CA THR A 459 3.58 -12.61 -13.35
C THR A 459 3.29 -12.76 -14.84
N GLU A 460 3.37 -13.99 -15.36
CA GLU A 460 3.09 -14.25 -16.77
C GLU A 460 1.62 -14.05 -17.11
N GLY A 461 1.36 -13.54 -18.30
CA GLY A 461 0.04 -13.53 -18.92
C GLY A 461 0.13 -13.57 -20.44
N VAL A 462 -0.99 -13.28 -21.10
CA VAL A 462 -1.15 -13.40 -22.55
C VAL A 462 -1.69 -12.12 -23.18
N GLY A 463 -1.40 -11.90 -24.46
CA GLY A 463 -1.77 -10.67 -25.17
C GLY A 463 -0.75 -9.54 -24.97
N GLU A 464 -0.96 -8.43 -25.67
CA GLU A 464 0.00 -7.33 -25.76
C GLU A 464 0.16 -6.55 -24.45
N MET A 465 -0.95 -6.25 -23.76
CA MET A 465 -0.97 -5.46 -22.53
C MET A 465 -1.78 -6.18 -21.46
N SER A 466 -1.31 -6.13 -20.21
CA SER A 466 -2.01 -6.74 -19.08
C SER A 466 -3.23 -5.94 -18.64
N THR A 467 -4.17 -6.61 -17.97
CA THR A 467 -5.35 -5.95 -17.39
C THR A 467 -5.37 -6.11 -15.86
N PRO A 468 -6.08 -5.23 -15.12
CA PRO A 468 -6.22 -5.37 -13.67
C PRO A 468 -6.78 -6.73 -13.22
N MET A 469 -7.55 -7.42 -14.07
CA MET A 469 -8.17 -8.71 -13.76
C MET A 469 -7.15 -9.84 -13.59
N GLU A 470 -5.97 -9.72 -14.18
CA GLU A 470 -4.90 -10.72 -14.03
C GLU A 470 -4.45 -10.85 -12.57
N TYR A 471 -4.49 -9.78 -11.79
CA TYR A 471 -4.00 -9.78 -10.40
C TYR A 471 -4.90 -10.58 -9.45
N PHE A 472 -6.16 -10.83 -9.84
CA PHE A 472 -7.09 -11.66 -9.07
C PHE A 472 -6.83 -13.15 -9.26
N THR A 473 -5.99 -13.53 -10.22
CA THR A 473 -5.61 -14.92 -10.44
C THR A 473 -4.32 -15.21 -9.67
N PRO A 474 -4.30 -16.19 -8.77
CA PRO A 474 -3.08 -16.60 -8.10
C PRO A 474 -1.98 -16.94 -9.10
N ALA A 475 -0.87 -16.23 -9.01
CA ALA A 475 0.32 -16.46 -9.81
C ALA A 475 1.57 -16.06 -9.02
N ASN A 476 2.72 -16.55 -9.46
CA ASN A 476 4.01 -16.24 -8.87
C ASN A 476 4.94 -15.57 -9.88
N ILE A 477 5.94 -14.84 -9.39
CA ILE A 477 7.06 -14.38 -10.23
C ILE A 477 7.78 -15.62 -10.81
N PRO A 478 8.04 -15.71 -12.13
CA PRO A 478 8.74 -16.84 -12.70
C PRO A 478 10.19 -16.98 -12.25
N GLU A 479 10.69 -18.20 -12.22
CA GLU A 479 12.06 -18.49 -11.75
C GLU A 479 13.13 -17.73 -12.53
N TYR A 480 12.95 -17.50 -13.83
CA TYR A 480 13.95 -16.81 -14.65
C TYR A 480 14.23 -15.38 -14.17
N VAL A 481 13.23 -14.67 -13.62
CA VAL A 481 13.42 -13.34 -13.03
C VAL A 481 14.28 -13.45 -11.78
N VAL A 482 13.99 -14.43 -10.93
CA VAL A 482 14.76 -14.70 -9.71
C VAL A 482 16.20 -15.07 -10.03
N ILE A 483 16.41 -15.88 -11.08
CA ILE A 483 17.76 -16.25 -11.56
C ILE A 483 18.51 -15.03 -12.06
N ASP A 484 17.89 -14.16 -12.85
CA ASP A 484 18.53 -12.95 -13.37
C ASP A 484 18.95 -12.01 -12.24
N ILE A 485 18.05 -11.75 -11.29
CA ILE A 485 18.36 -10.95 -10.09
C ILE A 485 19.50 -11.60 -9.30
N ALA A 486 19.43 -12.90 -9.05
CA ALA A 486 20.44 -13.60 -8.27
C ALA A 486 21.83 -13.57 -8.93
N ASN A 487 21.87 -13.77 -10.25
CA ASN A 487 23.10 -13.71 -11.02
C ASN A 487 23.69 -12.30 -11.02
N TRP A 488 22.84 -11.28 -11.18
CA TRP A 488 23.29 -9.90 -11.13
C TRP A 488 23.89 -9.55 -9.77
N VAL A 489 23.20 -9.83 -8.67
CA VAL A 489 23.70 -9.60 -7.29
C VAL A 489 25.03 -10.29 -7.07
N LYS A 490 25.13 -11.60 -7.40
CA LYS A 490 26.38 -12.36 -7.28
C LYS A 490 27.49 -11.87 -8.20
N SER A 491 27.18 -11.23 -9.32
CA SER A 491 28.21 -10.66 -10.20
C SER A 491 28.85 -9.40 -9.61
N LYS A 492 28.15 -8.68 -8.73
CA LYS A 492 28.66 -7.46 -8.06
C LYS A 492 29.32 -7.76 -6.71
N ALA A 493 29.09 -8.97 -6.19
CA ALA A 493 29.63 -9.49 -4.94
C ALA A 493 31.13 -9.81 -4.94
N ASN A 494 31.75 -9.88 -6.12
CA ASN A 494 33.10 -10.42 -6.32
C ASN A 494 34.13 -9.36 -6.68
#